data_AF-A0A947PCV2-F1
#
_entry.id   AF-A0A947PCV2-F1
#
_cell.length_a   1.000
_cell.length_b   1.000
_cell.length_c   1.000
_cell.angle_alpha   90.00
_cell.angle_beta   90.00
_cell.angle_gamma   90.00
#
_symmetry.space_group_name_H-M   'P 1'
#
loop_
_entity.id
_entity.type
_entity.pdbx_description
1 polymer ?
#
loop_
_entity_poly.entity_id
_entity_poly.type
_entity_poly.pdbx_seq_one_letter_code
_entity_poly.pdbx_strand_id
1 'polypeptide(L)'
;TRTQTYSIRMTADAPKASAYWSNYAGGGVELGGVIPVTPGKKYAFRVWVKTDLSAGEGMITLAFFTRDGRWAAVPGHKPWGTESEKVTGKSDWTERNVTLTAPEDAYSAVLFFRVKDAVGSCWFDDVSFAEVE
;
A
#
# COMPACT_ATOMS: atom_id res chain seq x y z
N THR A 1 -13.35 -14.01 -8.01
CA THR A 1 -14.39 -13.77 -6.98
C THR A 1 -13.70 -13.46 -5.67
N ARG A 2 -14.08 -12.41 -4.94
CA ARG A 2 -13.40 -11.96 -3.71
C ARG A 2 -13.85 -12.79 -2.51
N THR A 3 -13.26 -13.98 -2.39
CA THR A 3 -13.69 -15.01 -1.43
C THR A 3 -12.94 -14.96 -0.10
N GLN A 4 -12.03 -13.99 0.10
CA GLN A 4 -11.09 -13.94 1.23
C GLN A 4 -10.03 -15.07 1.20
N THR A 5 -10.03 -15.95 0.19
CA THR A 5 -9.16 -17.13 0.14
C THR A 5 -7.69 -16.81 -0.10
N TYR A 6 -7.40 -15.72 -0.83
CA TYR A 6 -6.04 -15.25 -1.10
C TYR A 6 -5.78 -13.86 -0.49
N SER A 7 -6.55 -13.50 0.52
CA SER A 7 -6.47 -12.18 1.15
C SER A 7 -5.39 -12.12 2.23
N ILE A 8 -4.72 -10.98 2.33
CA ILE A 8 -3.95 -10.64 3.53
C ILE A 8 -4.94 -10.11 4.56
N ARG A 9 -5.00 -10.76 5.72
CA ARG A 9 -5.74 -10.26 6.89
C ARG A 9 -4.78 -9.65 7.89
N MET A 10 -5.09 -8.44 8.33
CA MET A 10 -4.43 -7.79 9.46
C MET A 10 -5.44 -7.63 10.60
N THR A 11 -5.06 -8.07 11.80
CA THR A 11 -5.88 -7.96 13.00
C THR A 11 -5.16 -7.10 14.02
N ALA A 12 -5.91 -6.20 14.64
CA ALA A 12 -5.43 -5.34 15.71
C ALA A 12 -6.32 -5.54 16.94
N ASP A 13 -5.73 -6.05 18.03
CA ASP A 13 -6.46 -6.43 19.24
C ASP A 13 -6.42 -5.35 20.33
N ALA A 14 -5.68 -4.26 20.11
CA ALA A 14 -5.50 -3.18 21.08
C ALA A 14 -5.78 -1.81 20.44
N PRO A 15 -6.40 -0.86 21.20
CA PRO A 15 -6.57 0.50 20.73
C PRO A 15 -5.24 1.12 20.29
N LYS A 16 -5.29 1.88 19.18
CA LYS A 16 -4.13 2.57 18.59
C LYS A 16 -3.04 1.63 18.04
N ALA A 17 -3.33 0.34 17.85
CA ALA A 17 -2.42 -0.55 17.15
C ALA A 17 -2.40 -0.21 15.65
N SER A 18 -1.20 -0.14 15.09
CA SER A 18 -0.97 0.08 13.66
C SER A 18 -0.08 -1.03 13.11
N ALA A 19 -0.40 -1.51 11.91
CA ALA A 19 0.35 -2.55 11.24
C ALA A 19 0.42 -2.25 9.74
N TYR A 20 1.45 -2.78 9.09
CA TYR A 20 1.53 -2.75 7.64
C TYR A 20 2.24 -4.00 7.11
N TRP A 21 1.96 -4.28 5.85
CA TRP A 21 2.75 -5.18 5.02
C TRP A 21 3.24 -4.40 3.81
N SER A 22 4.44 -4.73 3.34
CA SER A 22 4.97 -4.20 2.09
C SER A 22 5.76 -5.23 1.32
N ASN A 23 5.83 -5.06 -0.01
CA ASN A 23 6.73 -5.85 -0.86
C ASN A 23 8.22 -5.54 -0.63
N TYR A 24 8.55 -4.50 0.13
CA TYR A 24 9.92 -4.21 0.54
C TYR A 24 10.36 -5.14 1.68
N ALA A 25 11.45 -5.88 1.45
CA ALA A 25 12.15 -6.65 2.46
C ALA A 25 13.19 -5.78 3.18
N GLY A 26 13.28 -5.86 4.52
CA GLY A 26 14.09 -5.00 5.39
C GLY A 26 15.62 -5.06 5.24
N GLY A 27 16.15 -5.47 4.08
CA GLY A 27 17.58 -5.45 3.76
C GLY A 27 17.91 -4.75 2.44
N GLY A 28 17.01 -3.88 1.95
CA GLY A 28 17.26 -3.06 0.76
C GLY A 28 16.81 -3.70 -0.54
N VAL A 29 16.89 -2.93 -1.62
CA VAL A 29 16.54 -3.38 -2.98
C VAL A 29 17.47 -4.47 -3.53
N GLU A 30 18.60 -4.71 -2.87
CA GLU A 30 19.64 -5.66 -3.31
C GLU A 30 19.30 -7.13 -3.00
N LEU A 31 18.38 -7.40 -2.06
CA LEU A 31 17.99 -8.77 -1.72
C LEU A 31 17.03 -9.41 -2.74
N GLY A 32 16.78 -8.75 -3.87
CA GLY A 32 15.81 -9.18 -4.88
C GLY A 32 14.36 -8.94 -4.45
N GLY A 33 13.41 -9.21 -5.35
CA GLY A 33 11.98 -9.07 -5.06
C GLY A 33 11.41 -7.65 -5.16
N VAL A 34 12.15 -6.71 -5.76
CA VAL A 34 11.63 -5.36 -6.04
C VAL A 34 10.72 -5.35 -7.26
N ILE A 35 9.80 -4.40 -7.29
CA ILE A 35 8.97 -4.09 -8.47
C ILE A 35 9.64 -2.90 -9.18
N PRO A 36 10.37 -3.11 -10.29
CA PRO A 36 11.07 -2.02 -10.96
C PRO A 36 10.09 -1.01 -11.56
N VAL A 37 10.50 0.26 -11.61
CA VAL A 37 9.74 1.33 -12.26
C VAL A 37 10.66 2.18 -13.14
N THR A 38 10.07 2.91 -14.08
CA THR A 38 10.77 3.85 -14.95
C THR A 38 10.46 5.28 -14.51
N PRO A 39 11.47 6.13 -14.24
CA PRO A 39 11.26 7.55 -13.98
C PRO A 39 10.37 8.22 -15.03
N GLY A 40 9.49 9.12 -14.58
CA GLY A 40 8.53 9.83 -15.43
C GLY A 40 7.30 9.01 -15.86
N LYS A 41 7.28 7.70 -15.63
CA LYS A 41 6.09 6.86 -15.89
C LYS A 41 5.09 6.91 -14.73
N LYS A 42 3.81 6.78 -15.09
CA LYS A 42 2.70 6.81 -14.15
C LYS A 42 2.27 5.39 -13.82
N TYR A 43 2.01 5.13 -12.55
CA TYR A 43 1.63 3.80 -12.07
C TYR A 43 0.35 3.86 -11.26
N ALA A 44 -0.50 2.84 -11.42
CA ALA A 44 -1.70 2.63 -10.62
C ALA A 44 -1.55 1.41 -9.71
N PHE A 45 -1.90 1.58 -8.44
CA PHE A 45 -1.96 0.54 -7.43
C PHE A 45 -3.40 0.38 -6.96
N ARG A 46 -4.01 -0.79 -7.19
CA ARG A 46 -5.41 -1.09 -6.89
C ARG A 46 -5.57 -2.31 -6.03
N VAL A 47 -6.46 -2.24 -5.05
CA VAL A 47 -6.71 -3.30 -4.08
C VAL A 47 -8.17 -3.25 -3.63
N TRP A 48 -8.77 -4.41 -3.41
CA TRP A 48 -10.06 -4.51 -2.72
C TRP A 48 -9.83 -4.59 -1.22
N VAL A 49 -10.49 -3.71 -0.48
CA VAL A 49 -10.35 -3.58 0.97
C VAL A 49 -11.68 -3.88 1.64
N LYS A 50 -11.67 -4.76 2.65
CA LYS A 50 -12.80 -5.04 3.53
C LYS A 50 -12.40 -4.73 4.95
N THR A 51 -13.32 -4.21 5.76
CA THR A 51 -13.05 -3.89 7.16
C THR A 51 -14.15 -4.39 8.08
N ASP A 52 -13.75 -4.81 9.27
CA ASP A 52 -14.59 -5.01 10.43
C ASP A 52 -13.85 -4.39 11.61
N LEU A 53 -13.87 -3.05 11.63
CA LEU A 53 -13.11 -2.21 12.56
C LEU A 53 -14.08 -1.48 13.49
N SER A 54 -13.88 -1.60 14.80
CA SER A 54 -14.58 -0.79 15.80
C SER A 54 -13.91 0.58 16.01
N ALA A 55 -12.64 0.71 15.62
CA ALA A 55 -11.88 1.95 15.60
C ALA A 55 -10.79 1.88 14.51
N GLY A 56 -10.28 3.04 14.09
CA GLY A 56 -9.18 3.18 13.14
C GLY A 56 -9.57 3.00 11.68
N GLU A 57 -8.56 2.75 10.84
CA GLU A 57 -8.69 2.79 9.38
C GLU A 57 -7.81 1.77 8.67
N GLY A 58 -8.30 1.25 7.54
CA GLY A 58 -7.54 0.52 6.54
C GLY A 58 -7.30 1.36 5.29
N MET A 59 -6.11 1.26 4.69
CA MET A 59 -5.77 1.93 3.43
C MET A 59 -4.62 1.25 2.70
N ILE A 60 -4.37 1.68 1.47
CA ILE A 60 -3.16 1.34 0.72
C ILE A 60 -2.26 2.57 0.55
N THR A 61 -0.97 2.36 0.35
CA THR A 61 -0.01 3.44 0.04
C THR A 61 0.91 3.01 -1.09
N LEU A 62 1.09 3.88 -2.08
CA LEU A 62 2.10 3.72 -3.14
C LEU A 62 3.24 4.70 -2.89
N ALA A 63 4.46 4.19 -2.87
CA ALA A 63 5.68 4.99 -2.82
C ALA A 63 6.72 4.44 -3.80
N PHE A 64 7.83 5.17 -3.93
CA PHE A 64 8.98 4.73 -4.69
C PHE A 64 10.24 4.77 -3.83
N PHE A 65 11.15 3.84 -4.10
CA PHE A 65 12.50 3.84 -3.55
C PHE A 65 13.55 4.10 -4.63
N THR A 66 14.64 4.73 -4.22
CA THR A 66 15.87 4.86 -5.00
C THR A 66 16.62 3.52 -5.07
N ARG A 67 17.67 3.45 -5.89
CA ARG A 67 18.54 2.27 -5.99
C ARG A 67 19.25 1.93 -4.67
N ASP A 68 19.39 2.88 -3.75
CA ASP A 68 20.00 2.65 -2.44
C ASP A 68 18.97 2.25 -1.37
N GLY A 69 17.73 1.96 -1.77
CA GLY A 69 16.64 1.61 -0.85
C GLY A 69 16.17 2.77 0.03
N ARG A 70 16.40 4.03 -0.40
CA ARG A 70 15.89 5.23 0.26
C ARG A 70 14.56 5.65 -0.35
N TRP A 71 13.77 6.44 0.36
CA TRP A 71 12.56 7.07 -0.20
C TRP A 71 12.93 7.96 -1.40
N ALA A 72 12.33 7.68 -2.56
CA ALA A 72 12.34 8.56 -3.71
C ALA A 72 11.12 9.50 -3.59
N ALA A 73 11.36 10.73 -3.13
CA ALA A 73 10.31 11.66 -2.80
C ALA A 73 9.58 12.15 -4.06
N VAL A 74 8.25 12.10 -4.07
CA VAL A 74 7.45 12.64 -5.17
C VAL A 74 7.06 14.09 -4.85
N PRO A 75 7.42 15.08 -5.69
CA PRO A 75 7.06 16.48 -5.46
C PRO A 75 5.56 16.66 -5.26
N GLY A 76 5.17 17.38 -4.20
CA GLY A 76 3.76 17.61 -3.85
C GLY A 76 3.10 16.48 -3.03
N HIS A 77 3.83 15.40 -2.73
CA HIS A 77 3.35 14.28 -1.92
C HIS A 77 4.18 14.11 -0.64
N LYS A 78 3.70 13.27 0.28
CA LYS A 78 4.44 12.96 1.51
C LYS A 78 5.72 12.17 1.17
N PRO A 79 6.81 12.31 1.94
CA PRO A 79 8.06 11.59 1.69
C PRO A 79 7.90 10.05 1.65
N TRP A 80 6.90 9.52 2.37
CA TRP A 80 6.60 8.10 2.44
C TRP A 80 5.52 7.62 1.46
N GLY A 81 5.21 8.42 0.43
CA GLY A 81 4.27 8.08 -0.64
C GLY A 81 2.86 8.64 -0.48
N THR A 82 1.96 8.12 -1.31
CA THR A 82 0.57 8.57 -1.43
C THR A 82 -0.38 7.50 -0.95
N GLU A 83 -1.29 7.90 -0.05
CA GLU A 83 -2.30 7.02 0.54
C GLU A 83 -3.60 7.07 -0.29
N SER A 84 -4.35 5.97 -0.32
CA SER A 84 -5.73 5.98 -0.80
C SER A 84 -6.65 6.68 0.20
N GLU A 85 -7.90 6.92 -0.21
CA GLU A 85 -8.99 7.09 0.73
C GLU A 85 -9.05 5.93 1.75
N LYS A 86 -9.55 6.24 2.94
CA LYS A 86 -9.60 5.35 4.09
C LYS A 86 -10.88 4.50 4.07
N VAL A 87 -10.78 3.27 4.53
CA VAL A 87 -11.94 2.41 4.82
C VAL A 87 -12.02 2.23 6.33
N THR A 88 -13.17 2.53 6.92
CA THR A 88 -13.41 2.52 8.36
C THR A 88 -14.66 1.73 8.70
N GLY A 89 -14.86 1.41 9.98
CA GLY A 89 -16.05 0.70 10.42
C GLY A 89 -16.15 -0.71 9.85
N LYS A 90 -17.39 -1.21 9.78
CA LYS A 90 -17.74 -2.42 9.06
C LYS A 90 -18.14 -2.07 7.63
N SER A 91 -17.30 -2.46 6.67
CA SER A 91 -17.52 -2.22 5.24
C SER A 91 -17.24 -3.49 4.47
N ASP A 92 -18.09 -3.82 3.49
CA ASP A 92 -17.79 -4.90 2.57
C ASP A 92 -16.72 -4.48 1.56
N TRP A 93 -16.27 -5.42 0.73
CA TRP A 93 -15.25 -5.19 -0.27
C TRP A 93 -15.46 -3.90 -1.07
N THR A 94 -14.54 -2.95 -0.89
CA THR A 94 -14.52 -1.65 -1.58
C THR A 94 -13.17 -1.48 -2.27
N GLU A 95 -13.18 -1.10 -3.54
CA GLU A 95 -11.94 -0.86 -4.28
C GLU A 95 -11.26 0.42 -3.81
N ARG A 96 -9.93 0.36 -3.68
CA ARG A 96 -9.07 1.52 -3.45
C ARG A 96 -8.00 1.57 -4.52
N ASN A 97 -7.71 2.79 -4.97
CA ASN A 97 -6.74 3.07 -6.01
C ASN A 97 -5.85 4.24 -5.60
N VAL A 98 -4.56 4.13 -5.89
CA VAL A 98 -3.60 5.25 -5.87
C VAL A 98 -2.92 5.32 -7.23
N THR A 99 -2.74 6.52 -7.76
CA THR A 99 -1.98 6.73 -8.98
C THR A 99 -0.88 7.76 -8.74
N LEU A 100 0.34 7.44 -9.13
CA LEU A 100 1.53 8.26 -8.85
C LEU A 100 2.53 8.18 -10.00
N THR A 101 3.14 9.31 -10.35
CA THR A 101 4.23 9.36 -11.33
C THR A 101 5.56 9.15 -10.61
N ALA A 102 6.38 8.25 -11.13
CA ALA A 102 7.71 7.97 -10.60
C ALA A 102 8.63 9.20 -10.75
N PRO A 103 9.26 9.70 -9.66
CA PRO A 103 10.21 10.80 -9.74
C PRO A 103 11.51 10.37 -10.44
N GLU A 104 12.39 11.34 -10.71
CA GLU A 104 13.63 11.14 -11.49
C GLU A 104 14.56 10.05 -10.92
N ASP A 105 14.65 9.95 -9.60
CA ASP A 105 15.50 9.01 -8.87
C ASP A 105 14.80 7.69 -8.49
N ALA A 106 13.56 7.48 -8.96
CA ALA A 106 12.80 6.27 -8.67
C ALA A 106 13.41 5.05 -9.36
N TYR A 107 13.58 3.98 -8.57
CA TYR A 107 14.09 2.70 -9.03
C TYR A 107 13.06 1.58 -8.87
N SER A 108 12.30 1.57 -7.77
CA SER A 108 11.30 0.54 -7.49
C SER A 108 10.05 1.07 -6.82
N ALA A 109 8.89 0.45 -7.09
CA ALA A 109 7.65 0.69 -6.36
C ALA A 109 7.62 -0.05 -5.02
N VAL A 110 7.09 0.64 -4.01
CA VAL A 110 6.80 0.10 -2.69
C VAL A 110 5.30 0.20 -2.45
N LEU A 111 4.67 -0.96 -2.34
CA LEU A 111 3.24 -1.15 -2.14
C LEU A 111 3.01 -1.47 -0.68
N PHE A 112 2.22 -0.64 0.01
CA PHE A 112 1.83 -0.89 1.40
C PHE A 112 0.36 -1.23 1.50
N PHE A 113 0.05 -2.28 2.26
CA PHE A 113 -1.25 -2.45 2.92
C PHE A 113 -1.10 -1.98 4.35
N ARG A 114 -2.02 -1.13 4.82
CA ARG A 114 -1.89 -0.51 6.14
C ARG A 114 -3.19 -0.56 6.91
N VAL A 115 -3.05 -0.80 8.20
CA VAL A 115 -4.08 -0.62 9.21
C VAL A 115 -3.52 0.36 10.25
N LYS A 116 -4.26 1.41 10.57
CA LYS A 116 -3.82 2.46 11.46
C LYS A 116 -4.80 2.69 12.60
N ASP A 117 -4.24 2.79 13.80
CA ASP A 117 -4.93 3.08 15.05
C ASP A 117 -6.18 2.23 15.27
N ALA A 118 -6.13 0.95 14.85
CA ALA A 118 -7.32 0.16 14.65
C ALA A 118 -7.59 -0.86 15.75
N VAL A 119 -8.87 -1.25 15.86
CA VAL A 119 -9.31 -2.41 16.64
C VAL A 119 -10.25 -3.21 15.76
N GLY A 120 -9.96 -4.50 15.56
CA GLY A 120 -10.71 -5.38 14.66
C GLY A 120 -9.85 -5.92 13.51
N SER A 121 -10.46 -6.17 12.36
CA SER A 121 -9.79 -6.78 11.20
C SER A 121 -9.95 -5.98 9.90
N CYS A 122 -8.91 -5.99 9.08
CA CYS A 122 -8.90 -5.48 7.72
C CYS A 122 -8.36 -6.55 6.77
N TRP A 123 -8.95 -6.67 5.60
CA TRP A 123 -8.56 -7.62 4.56
C TRP A 123 -8.24 -6.89 3.27
N PHE A 124 -7.22 -7.38 2.56
CA PHE A 124 -6.77 -6.88 1.26
C PHE A 124 -6.77 -8.03 0.25
N ASP A 125 -7.41 -7.85 -0.90
CA ASP A 125 -7.56 -8.89 -1.93
C ASP A 125 -7.54 -8.28 -3.35
N ASP A 126 -7.42 -9.12 -4.38
CA ASP A 126 -7.42 -8.73 -5.81
C ASP A 126 -6.44 -7.58 -6.11
N VAL A 127 -5.19 -7.72 -5.65
CA VAL A 127 -4.15 -6.69 -5.78
C VAL A 127 -3.67 -6.58 -7.24
N SER A 128 -3.57 -5.35 -7.75
CA SER A 128 -2.92 -5.07 -9.03
C SER A 128 -2.04 -3.82 -8.99
N PHE A 129 -0.95 -3.89 -9.75
CA PHE A 129 -0.04 -2.77 -9.97
C PHE A 129 0.39 -2.76 -11.43
N ALA A 130 0.25 -1.62 -12.10
CA ALA A 130 0.57 -1.49 -13.52
C ALA A 130 1.02 -0.07 -13.88
N GLU A 131 1.86 0.04 -14.91
CA GLU A 131 2.05 1.30 -15.64
C GLU A 131 0.73 1.68 -16.31
N VAL A 132 0.41 2.97 -16.32
CA VAL A 132 -0.80 3.54 -16.94
C VAL A 132 -0.43 4.76 -17.78
N GLU A 133 -1.27 5.08 -18.76
CA GLU A 133 -1.15 6.28 -19.61
C GLU A 133 -1.40 7.59 -18.83
#